data_AF-W2SS07-F1
#
_entry.id   AF-W2SS07-F1
#
_cell.length_a   1.000
_cell.length_b   1.000
_cell.length_c   1.000
_cell.angle_alpha   90.00
_cell.angle_beta   90.00
_cell.angle_gamma   90.00
#
_symmetry.space_group_name_H-M   'P 1'
#
loop_
_entity.id
_entity.type
_entity.pdbx_description
1 polymer ?
#
loop_
_entity_poly.entity_id
_entity_poly.type
_entity_poly.pdbx_seq_one_letter_code
_entity_poly.pdbx_strand_id
1 'polypeptide(L)' 'MSAYFLITLLSLLPSLVSTLRCHQISTANLSNPPETQATECIAGSLACTKLVDYTAKTFSKQCQQFNCT' A
#
# COMPACT_ATOMS: atom_id res chain seq x y z
N MET A 1 17.77 -30.83 -16.58
CA MET A 1 16.66 -29.84 -16.55
C MET A 1 17.15 -28.58 -17.23
N SER A 2 16.53 -28.21 -18.35
CA SER A 2 17.08 -27.23 -19.31
C SER A 2 17.04 -25.80 -18.76
N ALA A 3 18.16 -25.07 -18.83
CA ALA A 3 18.31 -23.68 -18.37
C ALA A 3 17.26 -22.72 -18.97
N TYR A 4 16.78 -23.04 -20.18
CA TYR A 4 15.71 -22.30 -20.85
C TYR A 4 14.39 -22.30 -20.08
N PHE A 5 14.09 -23.39 -19.35
CA PHE A 5 12.88 -23.49 -18.54
C PHE A 5 12.95 -22.62 -17.28
N LEU A 6 14.15 -22.46 -16.71
CA LEU A 6 14.39 -21.56 -15.58
C LEU A 6 14.27 -20.09 -15.98
N ILE A 7 14.77 -19.74 -17.17
CA ILE A 7 14.72 -18.36 -17.69
C ILE A 7 13.29 -17.95 -18.03
N THR A 8 12.51 -18.84 -18.68
CA THR A 8 11.09 -18.58 -18.96
C THR A 8 10.26 -18.55 -17.69
N LEU A 9 10.58 -19.33 -16.67
CA LEU A 9 9.88 -19.24 -15.39
C LEU A 9 10.19 -17.92 -14.67
N LEU A 10 11.46 -17.48 -14.67
CA LEU A 10 11.88 -16.23 -14.02
C LEU A 10 11.26 -14.98 -14.63
N SER A 11 11.00 -14.97 -15.93
CA SER A 11 10.38 -13.84 -16.63
C SER A 11 8.89 -13.67 -16.32
N LEU A 12 8.23 -14.67 -15.71
CA LEU A 12 6.84 -14.60 -15.28
C LEU A 12 6.65 -14.16 -13.81
N LEU A 13 7.71 -14.06 -13.01
CA LEU A 13 7.58 -13.57 -11.62
C LEU A 13 7.11 -12.11 -11.46
N PRO A 14 7.48 -11.13 -12.31
CA PRO A 14 7.10 -9.74 -12.06
C PRO A 14 5.61 -9.45 -12.29
N SER A 15 4.85 -10.34 -12.95
CA SER A 15 3.39 -10.19 -13.10
C SER A 15 2.60 -10.66 -11.88
N LEU A 16 3.24 -11.29 -10.90
CA LEU A 16 2.60 -11.80 -9.68
C LEU A 16 2.72 -10.85 -8.48
N VAL A 17 3.52 -9.79 -8.58
CA VAL A 17 3.58 -8.75 -7.55
C VAL A 17 2.44 -7.77 -7.77
N SER A 18 1.24 -8.14 -7.30
CA SER A 18 0.18 -7.16 -7.10
C SER A 18 0.65 -6.19 -6.01
N THR A 19 1.03 -4.98 -6.42
CA THR A 19 1.45 -3.94 -5.49
C THR A 19 0.20 -3.38 -4.83
N LEU A 20 0.14 -3.44 -3.49
CA LEU A 20 -0.92 -2.81 -2.75
C LEU A 20 -0.89 -1.30 -3.04
N ARG A 21 -2.03 -0.71 -3.40
CA ARG A 21 -2.15 0.74 -3.61
C ARG A 21 -3.01 1.37 -2.52
N CYS A 22 -2.49 2.39 -1.85
CA CYS A 22 -3.18 3.07 -0.76
C CYS A 22 -3.14 4.59 -0.97
N HIS A 23 -4.12 5.29 -0.40
CA HIS A 23 -4.00 6.74 -0.22
C HIS A 23 -3.00 7.01 0.91
N GLN A 24 -2.06 7.93 0.68
CA GLN A 24 -1.09 8.35 1.69
C GLN A 24 -1.38 9.79 2.10
N ILE A 25 -1.66 9.98 3.39
CA ILE A 25 -2.00 11.27 4.00
C ILE A 25 -1.29 11.32 5.35
N SER A 26 -0.32 12.23 5.49
CA SER A 26 0.41 12.40 6.75
C SER A 26 -0.52 12.86 7.88
N THR A 27 -1.29 13.91 7.65
CA THR A 27 -2.37 14.38 8.55
C THR A 27 -3.34 15.25 7.74
N ALA A 28 -4.64 15.07 7.93
CA ALA A 28 -5.68 15.90 7.32
C ALA A 28 -6.87 16.09 8.27
N ASN A 29 -7.67 17.13 8.04
CA ASN A 29 -8.87 17.40 8.81
C ASN A 29 -10.01 16.45 8.41
N LEU A 30 -10.79 15.98 9.39
CA LEU A 30 -11.93 15.07 9.20
C LEU A 30 -13.09 15.69 8.40
N SER A 31 -13.34 16.99 8.57
CA SER A 31 -14.47 17.70 7.97
C SER A 31 -14.21 18.15 6.52
N ASN A 32 -12.93 18.24 6.13
CA ASN A 32 -12.55 18.61 4.77
C ASN A 32 -11.43 17.68 4.27
N PRO A 33 -11.76 16.41 3.95
CA PRO A 33 -10.78 15.45 3.50
C PRO A 33 -10.25 15.84 2.10
N PRO A 34 -8.93 15.86 1.88
CA PRO A 34 -8.37 16.16 0.58
C PRO A 34 -8.63 15.01 -0.41
N GLU A 35 -8.87 15.37 -1.67
CA GLU A 35 -8.83 14.40 -2.76
C GLU A 35 -7.37 13.98 -2.99
N THR A 36 -7.14 12.67 -2.99
CA THR A 36 -5.82 12.08 -3.20
C THR A 36 -5.95 10.90 -4.13
N GLN A 37 -4.87 10.53 -4.81
CA GLN A 37 -4.83 9.31 -5.63
C GLN A 37 -4.13 8.20 -4.86
N ALA A 38 -4.52 6.96 -5.11
CA ALA A 38 -3.85 5.80 -4.53
C ALA A 38 -2.48 5.61 -5.15
N THR A 39 -1.44 5.59 -4.32
CA THR A 39 -0.05 5.35 -4.73
C THR A 39 0.35 3.93 -4.41
N GLU A 40 1.35 3.41 -5.13
CA GLU A 40 1.92 2.10 -4.81
C GLU A 40 2.60 2.12 -3.45
N CYS A 41 2.33 1.11 -2.65
CA CYS A 41 3.01 0.90 -1.39
C CYS A 41 4.37 0.25 -1.60
N ILE A 42 5.28 0.49 -0.65
CA ILE A 42 6.58 -0.18 -0.58
C ILE A 42 6.36 -1.70 -0.56
N ALA A 43 7.17 -2.44 -1.31
CA ALA A 43 7.14 -3.90 -1.35
C ALA A 43 7.16 -4.49 0.07
N GLY A 44 6.28 -5.45 0.33
CA GLY A 44 6.06 -6.01 1.66
C GLY A 44 5.01 -5.27 2.50
N SER A 45 4.40 -4.19 2.00
CA SER A 45 3.19 -3.64 2.59
C SER A 45 2.00 -4.59 2.39
N LEU A 46 1.26 -4.87 3.45
CA LEU A 46 0.17 -5.84 3.45
C LEU A 46 -1.21 -5.21 3.67
N ALA A 47 -1.27 -3.97 4.17
CA ALA A 47 -2.53 -3.29 4.45
C ALA A 47 -2.46 -1.77 4.25
N CYS A 48 -3.62 -1.17 3.97
CA CYS A 48 -3.84 0.27 4.08
C CYS A 48 -4.44 0.57 5.45
N THR A 49 -3.86 1.54 6.17
CA THR A 49 -4.38 1.94 7.49
C THR A 49 -4.89 3.36 7.45
N LYS A 50 -5.91 3.63 8.26
CA LYS A 50 -6.42 4.97 8.53
C LYS A 50 -6.50 5.15 10.04
N LEU A 51 -5.72 6.07 10.57
CA LEU A 51 -5.79 6.48 11.97
C LEU A 51 -6.67 7.71 12.07
N VAL A 52 -7.62 7.71 13.01
CA VAL A 52 -8.55 8.82 13.22
C VAL A 52 -8.39 9.32 14.65
N ASP A 53 -8.08 10.60 14.79
CA ASP A 53 -8.10 11.30 16.06
C ASP A 53 -9.39 12.13 16.16
N TYR A 54 -10.33 11.65 16.97
CA TYR A 54 -11.62 12.30 17.19
C TYR A 54 -11.53 13.54 18.09
N THR A 55 -10.45 13.68 18.87
CA THR A 55 -10.18 14.84 19.73
C THR A 55 -9.64 15.98 18.89
N ALA A 56 -8.61 15.72 18.09
CA ALA A 56 -8.02 16.70 17.18
C ALA A 56 -8.84 16.93 15.91
N LYS A 57 -9.86 16.09 15.65
CA LYS A 57 -10.64 16.08 14.40
C LYS A 57 -9.76 15.91 13.15
N THR A 58 -8.74 15.08 13.26
CA THR A 58 -7.81 14.77 12.16
C THR A 58 -7.77 13.28 11.84
N PHE A 59 -7.19 12.95 10.69
CA PHE A 59 -6.89 11.58 10.32
C PHE A 59 -5.58 11.50 9.52
N SER A 60 -4.97 10.33 9.51
CA SER A 60 -3.85 9.98 8.63
C SER A 60 -4.16 8.69 7.87
N LYS A 61 -3.50 8.47 6.74
CA LYS A 61 -3.57 7.25 5.95
C LYS A 61 -2.17 6.83 5.51
N GLN A 62 -1.86 5.54 5.63
CA GLN A 62 -0.54 5.04 5.26
C GLN A 62 -0.57 3.57 4.84
N CYS A 63 0.46 3.18 4.11
CA CYS A 63 0.77 1.78 3.86
C CYS A 63 1.38 1.17 5.12
N GLN A 64 0.95 -0.03 5.50
CA GLN A 64 1.42 -0.74 6.67
C GLN A 64 2.12 -2.03 6.25
N GLN A 65 3.32 -2.27 6.79
CA GLN A 65 4.14 -3.46 6.51
C GLN A 65 3.68 -4.72 7.25
N PHE A 66 2.93 -4.59 8.34
CA PHE A 66 2.44 -5.71 9.13
C PHE A 66 0.91 -5.66 9.21
N ASN A 67 0.26 -6.80 9.38
CA ASN A 67 -1.18 -6.80 9.63
C ASN A 67 -1.47 -5.98 10.89
N CYS A 68 -2.38 -5.02 10.78
CA CYS A 68 -2.94 -4.36 11.96
C CYS A 68 -3.87 -5.35 12.65
N THR A 69 -3.49 -5.76 13.85
CA THR A 69 -4.36 -6.44 14.83
C THR A 69 -5.01 -5.42 15.74
#